data_AF-A0A7D9LXS8-F1
#
_entry.id   AF-A0A7D9LXS8-F1
#
_cell.length_a   1.000
_cell.length_b   1.000
_cell.length_c   1.000
_cell.angle_alpha   90.00
_cell.angle_beta   90.00
_cell.angle_gamma   90.00
#
_symmetry.space_group_name_H-M   'P 1'
#
loop_
_entity.id
_entity.type
_entity.pdbx_description
1 polymer ?
#
loop_
_entity_poly.entity_id
_entity_poly.type
_entity_poly.pdbx_seq_one_letter_code
_entity_poly.pdbx_strand_id
1 'polypeptide(L)'
;MAGIVVADTIKVTTGNEECEIQLCVGDIIKLPKDDKVDVLVISAFPGDYVPTPPSLIGQLFSRLNIDVRALAKDKKEDLRNLYSCWWSKPLPDHHSFGKILCFEGGFKVGKTSPQMVGEIFRCLVPAVGDEETRVMMPLLASGGQ
;
A
#
# COMPACT_ATOMS: atom_id res chain seq x y z
N MET A 1 18.48 15.19 -4.89
CA MET A 1 17.93 14.77 -3.59
C MET A 1 16.45 15.08 -3.57
N ALA A 2 15.61 14.04 -3.55
CA ALA A 2 14.18 14.13 -3.31
C ALA A 2 13.72 12.75 -2.80
N GLY A 3 14.05 12.46 -1.55
CA GLY A 3 13.60 11.26 -0.83
C GLY A 3 12.29 11.53 -0.09
N ILE A 4 11.83 10.53 0.65
CA ILE A 4 10.76 10.70 1.63
C ILE A 4 11.36 11.30 2.91
N VAL A 5 10.70 12.30 3.49
CA VAL A 5 11.09 12.89 4.76
C VAL A 5 10.05 12.52 5.81
N VAL A 6 10.50 12.04 6.97
CA VAL A 6 9.64 11.81 8.14
C VAL A 6 9.32 13.17 8.77
N ALA A 7 8.04 13.53 8.77
CA ALA A 7 7.53 14.77 9.33
C ALA A 7 7.11 14.61 10.79
N ASP A 8 6.58 13.44 11.16
CA ASP A 8 6.15 13.12 12.52
C ASP A 8 6.17 11.60 12.75
N THR A 9 6.24 11.18 14.02
CA THR A 9 6.27 9.77 14.41
C THR A 9 5.41 9.55 15.65
N ILE A 10 4.50 8.58 15.57
CA ILE A 10 3.75 8.05 16.70
C ILE A 10 4.35 6.71 17.08
N LYS A 11 4.83 6.60 18.32
CA LYS A 11 5.25 5.33 18.90
C LYS A 11 4.05 4.58 19.46
N VAL A 12 3.95 3.30 19.14
CA VAL A 12 2.86 2.42 19.55
C VAL A 12 3.46 1.22 20.27
N THR A 13 3.23 1.12 21.57
CA THR A 13 3.69 -0.03 22.35
C THR A 13 2.64 -1.12 22.32
N THR A 14 3.01 -2.31 21.81
CA THR A 14 2.17 -3.51 21.81
C THR A 14 2.82 -4.59 22.66
N GLY A 15 2.33 -4.78 23.88
CA GLY A 15 2.96 -5.68 24.84
C GLY A 15 4.34 -5.17 25.27
N ASN A 16 5.40 -5.92 24.96
CA ASN A 16 6.79 -5.55 25.22
C ASN A 16 7.53 -5.02 23.98
N GLU A 17 6.84 -4.90 22.85
CA GLU A 17 7.42 -4.44 21.58
C GLU A 17 6.97 -3.00 21.28
N GLU A 18 7.85 -2.23 20.65
CA GLU A 18 7.59 -0.87 20.20
C GLU A 18 7.53 -0.84 18.68
N CYS A 19 6.41 -0.36 18.15
CA CYS A 19 6.17 -0.13 16.73
C CYS A 19 6.04 1.36 16.47
N GLU A 20 6.17 1.77 15.20
CA GLU A 20 6.09 3.17 14.80
C GLU A 20 5.06 3.37 13.70
N ILE A 21 4.34 4.49 13.75
CA ILE A 21 3.58 5.02 12.63
C ILE A 21 4.21 6.37 12.26
N GLN A 22 4.78 6.45 11.06
CA GLN A 22 5.48 7.64 10.58
C GLN A 22 4.62 8.39 9.57
N LEU A 23 4.47 9.71 9.78
CA LEU A 23 3.92 10.62 8.78
C LEU A 23 5.06 11.06 7.86
N CYS A 24 4.94 10.72 6.58
CA CYS A 24 5.99 10.88 5.59
C CYS A 24 5.56 11.85 4.48
N VAL A 25 6.46 12.73 4.05
CA VAL A 25 6.23 13.68 2.95
C VAL A 25 7.24 13.42 1.83
N GLY A 26 6.73 13.13 0.63
CA GLY A 26 7.58 12.90 -0.54
C GLY A 26 6.87 12.15 -1.68
N ASP A 27 7.64 11.85 -2.73
CA ASP A 27 7.20 11.02 -3.86
C ASP A 27 7.58 9.56 -3.59
N ILE A 28 6.60 8.71 -3.31
CA ILE A 28 6.78 7.29 -3.02
C ILE A 28 7.57 6.57 -4.13
N ILE A 29 7.43 7.02 -5.38
CA ILE A 29 8.09 6.41 -6.54
C ILE A 29 9.60 6.71 -6.57
N LYS A 30 10.07 7.65 -5.75
CA LYS A 30 11.50 7.99 -5.59
C LYS A 30 12.11 7.37 -4.33
N LEU A 31 11.44 6.41 -3.69
CA LEU A 31 11.96 5.73 -2.50
C LEU A 31 13.33 5.09 -2.81
N PRO A 32 14.42 5.51 -2.15
CA PRO A 32 15.74 4.95 -2.40
C PRO A 32 15.82 3.51 -1.88
N LYS A 33 16.83 2.78 -2.36
CA LYS A 33 17.03 1.37 -2.02
C LYS A 33 17.30 1.11 -0.54
N ASP A 34 18.00 2.04 0.11
CA ASP A 34 18.32 1.94 1.53
C ASP A 34 17.06 2.07 2.42
N ASP A 35 16.02 2.72 1.89
CA ASP A 35 14.72 2.89 2.54
C ASP A 35 13.67 1.88 2.04
N LYS A 36 14.09 0.76 1.46
CA LYS A 36 13.17 -0.25 0.93
C LYS A 36 12.14 -0.69 1.98
N VAL A 37 10.94 -1.00 1.49
CA VAL A 37 9.82 -1.49 2.31
C VAL A 37 9.35 -2.84 1.80
N ASP A 38 8.82 -3.65 2.72
CA ASP A 38 8.34 -4.99 2.41
C ASP A 38 7.02 -4.93 1.65
N VAL A 39 6.16 -3.96 2.00
CA VAL A 39 4.83 -3.80 1.41
C VAL A 39 4.60 -2.36 0.98
N LEU A 40 4.29 -2.18 -0.30
CA LEU A 40 3.66 -0.96 -0.79
C LEU A 40 2.16 -1.18 -0.90
N VAL A 41 1.38 -0.40 -0.17
CA VAL A 41 -0.07 -0.40 -0.26
C VAL A 41 -0.51 0.63 -1.30
N ILE A 42 -1.44 0.23 -2.16
CA ILE A 42 -2.11 1.10 -3.12
C ILE A 42 -3.62 0.96 -2.97
N SER A 43 -4.38 1.92 -3.46
CA SER A 43 -5.83 1.79 -3.63
C SER A 43 -6.20 1.78 -5.09
N ALA A 44 -7.27 1.06 -5.42
CA ALA A 44 -7.87 1.02 -6.75
C ALA A 44 -9.40 0.92 -6.63
N PHE A 45 -10.12 1.35 -7.67
CA PHE A 45 -11.52 0.96 -7.80
C PHE A 45 -11.63 -0.56 -8.01
N PRO A 46 -12.71 -1.22 -7.54
CA PRO A 46 -12.85 -2.67 -7.65
C PRO A 46 -12.68 -3.18 -9.08
N GLY A 47 -11.63 -3.97 -9.32
CA GLY A 47 -11.30 -4.53 -10.63
C GLY A 47 -10.78 -3.55 -11.69
N ASP A 48 -10.61 -2.27 -11.37
CA ASP A 48 -10.08 -1.26 -12.30
C ASP A 48 -8.67 -0.83 -11.88
N TYR A 49 -7.69 -1.25 -12.68
CA TYR A 49 -6.28 -0.94 -12.50
C TYR A 49 -5.72 -0.21 -13.72
N VAL A 50 -6.55 0.56 -14.43
CA VAL A 50 -6.06 1.38 -15.56
C VAL A 50 -4.96 2.32 -15.07
N PRO A 51 -3.78 2.35 -15.73
CA PRO A 51 -2.71 3.28 -15.38
C PRO A 51 -3.09 4.73 -15.71
N THR A 52 -3.78 5.38 -14.76
CA THR A 52 -4.19 6.78 -14.88
C THR A 52 -3.00 7.67 -14.50
N PRO A 53 -2.44 8.50 -15.42
CA PRO A 53 -1.14 9.16 -15.21
C PRO A 53 -0.92 9.89 -13.87
N PRO A 54 -1.89 10.66 -13.31
CA PRO A 54 -1.67 11.34 -12.03
C PRO A 54 -1.78 10.41 -10.81
N SER A 55 -2.30 9.18 -10.97
CA SER A 55 -2.46 8.25 -9.85
C SER A 55 -1.15 7.51 -9.55
N LEU A 56 -1.06 6.96 -8.32
CA LEU A 56 0.07 6.11 -7.95
C LEU A 56 0.22 4.92 -8.91
N ILE A 57 -0.90 4.32 -9.37
CA ILE A 57 -0.89 3.24 -10.37
C ILE A 57 -0.27 3.70 -11.68
N GLY A 58 -0.63 4.89 -12.17
CA GLY A 58 -0.03 5.46 -13.37
C GLY A 58 1.47 5.72 -13.24
N GLN A 59 1.92 6.18 -12.07
CA GLN A 59 3.33 6.40 -11.80
C GLN A 59 4.12 5.09 -11.63
N LEU A 60 3.54 4.08 -10.99
CA LEU A 60 4.11 2.73 -10.90
C LEU A 60 4.36 2.14 -12.28
N PHE A 61 3.39 2.26 -13.18
CA PHE A 61 3.53 1.78 -14.55
C PHE A 61 4.58 2.58 -15.34
N SER A 62 4.44 3.90 -15.41
CA SER A 62 5.26 4.73 -16.31
C SER A 62 6.70 4.93 -15.85
N ARG A 63 6.98 4.91 -14.54
CA ARG A 63 8.31 5.21 -13.99
C ARG A 63 9.04 4.00 -13.44
N LEU A 64 8.31 2.97 -12.99
CA LEU A 64 8.89 1.75 -12.42
C LEU A 64 8.56 0.49 -13.23
N ASN A 65 7.79 0.59 -14.32
CA ASN A 65 7.36 -0.56 -15.11
C ASN A 65 6.62 -1.63 -14.28
N ILE A 66 5.89 -1.20 -13.24
CA ILE A 66 5.06 -2.07 -12.41
C ILE A 66 3.62 -1.97 -12.93
N ASP A 67 3.18 -2.97 -13.69
CA ASP A 67 1.79 -3.06 -14.20
C ASP A 67 0.88 -3.73 -13.18
N VAL A 68 0.13 -2.93 -12.42
CA VAL A 68 -0.83 -3.41 -11.41
C VAL A 68 -1.90 -4.31 -12.02
N ARG A 69 -2.32 -4.09 -13.27
CA ARG A 69 -3.29 -4.95 -13.96
C ARG A 69 -2.72 -6.34 -14.22
N ALA A 70 -1.44 -6.43 -14.57
CA ALA A 70 -0.74 -7.71 -14.72
C ALA A 70 -0.61 -8.42 -13.36
N LEU A 71 -0.23 -7.69 -12.31
CA LEU A 71 -0.15 -8.23 -10.95
C LEU A 71 -1.50 -8.72 -10.42
N ALA A 72 -2.60 -8.03 -10.73
CA ALA A 72 -3.94 -8.45 -10.30
C ALA A 72 -4.40 -9.76 -10.97
N LYS A 73 -3.95 -10.03 -12.21
CA LYS A 73 -4.21 -11.29 -12.93
C LYS A 73 -3.37 -12.44 -12.37
N ASP A 74 -2.14 -12.16 -11.95
CA ASP A 74 -1.20 -13.14 -11.38
C ASP A 74 -0.88 -12.87 -9.90
N LYS A 75 -1.94 -12.62 -9.13
CA LYS A 75 -1.85 -12.36 -7.69
C LYS A 75 -1.46 -13.62 -6.92
N LYS A 76 -0.79 -13.42 -5.78
CA LYS A 76 -0.47 -14.50 -4.84
C LYS A 76 -1.74 -14.95 -4.12
N GLU A 77 -2.49 -13.98 -3.58
CA GLU A 77 -3.69 -14.22 -2.79
C GLU A 77 -4.76 -13.17 -3.10
N ASP A 78 -6.02 -13.62 -3.15
CA ASP A 78 -7.19 -12.77 -3.32
C ASP A 78 -8.00 -12.76 -2.03
N LEU A 79 -7.91 -11.66 -1.28
CA LEU A 79 -8.49 -11.51 0.04
C LEU A 79 -9.65 -10.50 0.04
N ARG A 80 -10.17 -10.15 -1.14
CA ARG A 80 -11.13 -9.03 -1.28
C ARG A 80 -12.42 -9.22 -0.49
N ASN A 81 -12.84 -10.47 -0.29
CA ASN A 81 -14.03 -10.80 0.48
C ASN A 81 -13.85 -10.63 2.00
N LEU A 82 -12.63 -10.82 2.51
CA LEU A 82 -12.34 -10.81 3.95
C LEU A 82 -11.69 -9.50 4.41
N TYR A 83 -10.78 -8.98 3.58
CA TYR A 83 -9.87 -7.89 3.91
C TYR A 83 -9.91 -6.74 2.89
N SER A 84 -10.86 -6.76 1.95
CA SER A 84 -10.99 -5.70 0.92
C SER A 84 -9.70 -5.48 0.10
N CYS A 85 -8.82 -6.48 -0.03
CA CYS A 85 -7.55 -6.33 -0.76
C CYS A 85 -7.10 -7.62 -1.46
N TRP A 86 -6.08 -7.51 -2.31
CA TRP A 86 -5.32 -8.65 -2.86
C TRP A 86 -3.83 -8.33 -2.87
N TRP A 87 -3.00 -9.37 -2.99
CA TRP A 87 -1.53 -9.23 -2.96
C TRP A 87 -0.86 -9.71 -4.23
N SER A 88 0.17 -8.99 -4.66
CA SER A 88 1.06 -9.50 -5.68
C SER A 88 1.95 -10.63 -5.14
N LYS A 89 2.53 -11.39 -6.06
CA LYS A 89 3.78 -12.12 -5.78
C LYS A 89 4.92 -11.13 -5.47
N PRO A 90 6.06 -11.60 -4.93
CA PRO A 90 7.23 -10.74 -4.74
C PRO A 90 7.60 -10.01 -6.04
N LEU A 91 7.90 -8.72 -5.91
CA LEU A 91 8.42 -7.91 -7.00
C LEU A 91 9.91 -8.21 -7.20
N PRO A 92 10.46 -7.97 -8.40
CA PRO A 92 11.89 -8.08 -8.64
C PRO A 92 12.74 -7.22 -7.69
N ASP A 93 13.88 -7.74 -7.25
CA ASP A 93 14.78 -7.12 -6.26
C ASP A 93 15.34 -5.74 -6.64
N HIS A 94 15.17 -5.30 -7.89
CA HIS A 94 15.57 -3.96 -8.33
C HIS A 94 14.54 -2.86 -7.96
N HIS A 95 13.35 -3.21 -7.45
CA HIS A 95 12.40 -2.25 -6.90
C HIS A 95 12.63 -2.00 -5.39
N SER A 96 12.24 -0.82 -4.89
CA SER A 96 12.31 -0.51 -3.45
C SER A 96 11.13 -1.08 -2.65
N PHE A 97 10.29 -1.90 -3.28
CA PHE A 97 9.09 -2.50 -2.71
C PHE A 97 9.16 -4.02 -2.84
N GLY A 98 8.93 -4.75 -1.75
CA GLY A 98 8.93 -6.22 -1.76
C GLY A 98 7.70 -6.82 -2.45
N LYS A 99 6.50 -6.33 -2.15
CA LYS A 99 5.24 -6.72 -2.78
C LYS A 99 4.23 -5.57 -2.80
N ILE A 100 3.21 -5.69 -3.65
CA ILE A 100 2.05 -4.79 -3.70
C ILE A 100 0.90 -5.39 -2.92
N LEU A 101 0.29 -4.57 -2.05
CA LEU A 101 -1.04 -4.81 -1.50
C LEU A 101 -2.00 -3.80 -2.13
N CYS A 102 -3.01 -4.28 -2.84
CA CYS A 102 -4.00 -3.40 -3.46
C CYS A 102 -5.32 -3.46 -2.69
N PHE A 103 -5.71 -2.33 -2.12
CA PHE A 103 -6.98 -2.13 -1.44
C PHE A 103 -8.09 -1.73 -2.42
N GLU A 104 -9.20 -2.47 -2.39
CA GLU A 104 -10.43 -2.29 -3.19
C GLU A 104 -11.67 -2.06 -2.31
N GLY A 105 -11.49 -1.55 -1.08
CA GLY A 105 -12.59 -1.49 -0.11
C GLY A 105 -13.75 -0.58 -0.49
N GLY A 106 -13.50 0.41 -1.36
CA GLY A 106 -14.48 1.28 -2.03
C GLY A 106 -15.49 2.00 -1.13
N PHE A 107 -16.13 3.04 -1.66
CA PHE A 107 -17.33 3.64 -1.06
C PHE A 107 -18.53 2.72 -1.33
N LYS A 108 -18.66 1.63 -0.56
CA LYS A 108 -19.91 0.86 -0.55
C LYS A 108 -21.01 1.74 0.07
N VAL A 109 -22.18 1.77 -0.56
CA VAL A 109 -23.35 2.51 -0.05
C VAL A 109 -23.60 2.12 1.41
N GLY A 110 -23.71 3.13 2.29
CA GLY A 110 -23.98 2.93 3.71
C GLY A 110 -22.76 2.75 4.62
N LYS A 111 -21.52 2.74 4.09
CA LYS A 111 -20.32 2.76 4.94
C LYS A 111 -20.03 4.15 5.49
N THR A 112 -19.72 4.23 6.78
CA THR A 112 -19.24 5.44 7.45
C THR A 112 -17.72 5.59 7.29
N SER A 113 -17.21 6.82 7.43
CA SER A 113 -15.76 7.06 7.37
C SER A 113 -14.95 6.21 8.38
N PRO A 114 -15.38 6.05 9.65
CA PRO A 114 -14.70 5.14 10.58
C PRO A 114 -14.65 3.67 10.12
N GLN A 115 -15.72 3.18 9.48
CA GLN A 115 -15.74 1.81 8.95
C GLN A 115 -14.73 1.65 7.81
N MET A 116 -14.62 2.66 6.93
CA MET A 116 -13.63 2.67 5.85
C MET A 116 -12.19 2.68 6.38
N VAL A 117 -11.90 3.55 7.36
CA VAL A 117 -10.59 3.61 8.01
C VAL A 117 -10.27 2.26 8.66
N GLY A 118 -11.24 1.66 9.37
CA GLY A 118 -11.08 0.34 9.96
C GLY A 118 -10.76 -0.75 8.94
N GLU A 119 -11.35 -0.71 7.73
CA GLU A 119 -11.02 -1.64 6.65
C GLU A 119 -9.63 -1.42 6.05
N ILE A 120 -9.21 -0.16 5.90
CA ILE A 120 -7.85 0.17 5.45
C ILE A 120 -6.82 -0.44 6.39
N PHE A 121 -6.94 -0.25 7.70
CA PHE A 121 -5.98 -0.85 8.62
C PHE A 121 -6.14 -2.37 8.73
N ARG A 122 -7.37 -2.89 8.64
CA ARG A 122 -7.61 -4.35 8.65
C ARG A 122 -6.97 -5.05 7.45
N CYS A 123 -6.87 -4.40 6.30
CA CYS A 123 -6.22 -5.01 5.13
C CYS A 123 -4.72 -5.26 5.34
N LEU A 124 -4.10 -4.59 6.31
CA LEU A 124 -2.70 -4.83 6.70
C LEU A 124 -2.52 -6.11 7.50
N VAL A 125 -3.53 -6.57 8.25
CA VAL A 125 -3.45 -7.75 9.14
C VAL A 125 -2.82 -8.96 8.47
N PRO A 126 -3.22 -9.38 7.26
CA PRO A 126 -2.56 -10.53 6.64
C PRO A 126 -1.10 -10.19 6.25
N ALA A 127 -0.79 -8.93 5.96
CA ALA A 127 0.50 -8.51 5.41
C ALA A 127 1.60 -8.36 6.47
N VAL A 128 1.22 -8.02 7.69
CA VAL A 128 2.07 -8.04 8.90
C VAL A 128 1.95 -9.41 9.56
N GLY A 129 2.99 -10.23 9.43
CA GLY A 129 3.10 -11.51 10.14
C GLY A 129 3.75 -11.34 11.52
N ASP A 130 4.44 -12.38 11.98
CA ASP A 130 5.21 -12.35 13.23
C ASP A 130 6.60 -11.67 13.06
N GLU A 131 6.98 -11.33 11.84
CA GLU A 131 8.24 -10.66 11.52
C GLU A 131 8.05 -9.15 11.37
N GLU A 132 9.09 -8.39 11.76
CA GLU A 132 9.13 -6.95 11.54
C GLU A 132 8.91 -6.64 10.05
N THR A 133 7.87 -5.86 9.77
CA THR A 133 7.42 -5.58 8.40
C THR A 133 7.29 -4.07 8.21
N ARG A 134 8.04 -3.51 7.25
CA ARG A 134 7.95 -2.11 6.86
C ARG A 134 6.88 -1.94 5.79
N VAL A 135 5.86 -1.14 6.11
CA VAL A 135 4.74 -0.86 5.21
C VAL A 135 4.77 0.62 4.80
N MET A 136 4.68 0.88 3.50
CA MET A 136 4.46 2.22 2.95
C MET A 136 3.07 2.29 2.34
N MET A 137 2.31 3.33 2.67
CA MET A 137 1.01 3.59 2.05
C MET A 137 0.81 5.09 1.83
N PRO A 138 0.25 5.53 0.70
CA PRO A 138 -0.27 6.89 0.61
C PRO A 138 -1.52 7.00 1.49
N LEU A 139 -2.03 8.22 1.65
CA LEU A 139 -3.37 8.40 2.22
C LEU A 139 -4.39 7.75 1.27
N LEU A 140 -4.93 6.61 1.66
CA LEU A 140 -5.86 5.85 0.83
C LEU A 140 -7.24 6.52 0.81
N ALA A 141 -7.91 6.43 -0.33
CA ALA A 141 -9.26 6.96 -0.55
C ALA A 141 -9.41 8.49 -0.31
N SER A 142 -8.32 9.25 -0.33
CA SER A 142 -8.32 10.72 -0.19
C SER A 142 -8.13 11.46 -1.53
N GLY A 143 -8.34 10.80 -2.66
CA GLY A 143 -8.09 11.32 -4.00
C GLY A 143 -8.57 10.36 -5.10
N GLY A 144 -7.91 10.37 -6.26
CA GLY A 144 -8.18 9.40 -7.33
C GLY A 144 -7.72 8.00 -6.93
N GLN A 145 -8.64 7.03 -7.02
CA GLN A 145 -8.36 5.59 -6.87
C GLN A 145 -7.98 5.00 -8.22
#